data_AF-A0A6P0S6P8-F1
#
_entry.id   AF-A0A6P0S6P8-F1
#
_cell.length_a   1.000
_cell.length_b   1.000
_cell.length_c   1.000
_cell.angle_alpha   90.00
_cell.angle_beta   90.00
_cell.angle_gamma   90.00
#
_symmetry.space_group_name_H-M   'P 1'
#
loop_
_entity.id
_entity.type
_entity.pdbx_description
1 polymer ?
#
loop_
_entity_poly.entity_id
_entity_poly.type
_entity_poly.pdbx_seq_one_letter_code
_entity_poly.pdbx_strand_id
1 'polypeptide(L)'
;MTVDGCLIQSQGKAKCDYIIIVCNTQKQEDSSNREFFDNVYFVELKGRDFLHAVDQLTQTINDFKSQVNGKLFARIVLSKVSKPEVIKVDAKVVRLKKILKQYGGNLEYKSKVYDTDNV
;
A
#
# COMPACT_ATOMS: atom_id res chain seq x y z
N MET A 1 -3.95 -11.04 -2.02
CA MET A 1 -5.08 -11.36 -1.12
C MET A 1 -5.92 -10.10 -0.93
N THR A 2 -7.24 -10.20 -0.92
CA THR A 2 -8.12 -9.08 -0.51
C THR A 2 -8.02 -8.92 1.01
N VAL A 3 -7.83 -7.70 1.51
CA VAL A 3 -7.68 -7.45 2.95
C VAL A 3 -9.02 -7.12 3.57
N ASP A 4 -9.79 -6.25 2.90
CA ASP A 4 -11.13 -5.89 3.38
C ASP A 4 -12.12 -7.04 3.17
N GLY A 5 -12.88 -7.34 4.22
CA GLY A 5 -13.84 -8.44 4.25
C GLY A 5 -13.27 -9.88 4.32
N CYS A 6 -11.94 -10.08 4.36
CA CYS A 6 -11.35 -11.44 4.38
C CYS A 6 -10.29 -11.66 5.49
N LEU A 7 -9.22 -10.85 5.57
CA LEU A 7 -8.11 -11.09 6.50
C LEU A 7 -8.21 -10.38 7.84
N ILE A 8 -8.93 -9.25 7.92
CA ILE A 8 -9.24 -8.58 9.18
C ILE A 8 -10.75 -8.48 9.32
N GLN A 9 -11.30 -9.17 10.32
CA GLN A 9 -12.73 -9.11 10.65
C GLN A 9 -13.11 -7.96 11.60
N SER A 10 -12.18 -7.08 11.98
CA SER A 10 -12.51 -5.93 12.84
C SER A 10 -13.42 -4.96 12.09
N GLN A 11 -14.70 -4.92 12.49
CA GLN A 11 -15.65 -3.90 12.07
C GLN A 11 -15.13 -2.52 12.50
N GLY A 12 -15.06 -1.56 11.57
CA GLY A 12 -14.81 -0.15 11.88
C GLY A 12 -13.39 0.41 11.69
N LYS A 13 -12.42 -0.35 11.16
CA LYS A 13 -11.10 0.19 10.76
C LYS A 13 -11.02 0.38 9.25
N ALA A 14 -10.50 1.53 8.80
CA ALA A 14 -10.27 1.78 7.38
C ALA A 14 -9.07 0.94 6.92
N LYS A 15 -9.29 0.09 5.91
CA LYS A 15 -8.30 -0.85 5.38
C LYS A 15 -8.01 -0.53 3.93
N CYS A 16 -6.83 -0.95 3.46
CA CYS A 16 -6.55 -0.95 2.05
C CYS A 16 -7.21 -2.15 1.35
N ASP A 17 -7.50 -2.03 0.05
CA ASP A 17 -8.18 -3.11 -0.70
C ASP A 17 -7.36 -4.41 -0.79
N TYR A 18 -6.05 -4.32 -1.06
CA TYR A 18 -5.20 -5.49 -1.29
C TYR A 18 -3.85 -5.44 -0.57
N ILE A 19 -3.37 -6.62 -0.20
CA ILE A 19 -1.96 -6.89 0.11
C ILE A 19 -1.43 -7.92 -0.88
N ILE A 20 -0.27 -7.65 -1.45
CA ILE A 20 0.46 -8.56 -2.35
C ILE A 20 1.80 -8.86 -1.70
N ILE A 21 2.05 -10.14 -1.43
CA ILE A 21 3.29 -10.62 -0.84
C ILE A 21 4.08 -11.34 -1.92
N VAL A 22 5.30 -10.88 -2.20
CA VAL A 22 6.20 -11.54 -3.14
C VAL A 22 7.09 -12.49 -2.34
N CYS A 23 6.75 -13.78 -2.42
CA CYS A 23 7.53 -14.85 -1.83
C CYS A 23 8.67 -15.25 -2.78
N ASN A 24 9.90 -15.26 -2.27
CA ASN A 24 11.03 -15.78 -3.02
C ASN A 24 11.44 -17.12 -2.41
N THR A 25 11.09 -18.21 -3.10
CA THR A 25 11.25 -19.58 -2.60
C THR A 25 12.71 -20.04 -2.49
N GLN A 26 13.66 -19.27 -3.04
CA GLN A 26 15.07 -19.64 -3.06
C GLN A 26 15.85 -19.29 -1.78
N LYS A 27 15.24 -18.60 -0.80
CA LYS A 27 15.91 -18.15 0.45
C LYS A 27 15.66 -19.07 1.67
N GLN A 28 15.29 -20.33 1.44
CA GLN A 28 14.94 -21.30 2.50
C GLN A 28 16.14 -21.93 3.25
N GLU A 29 17.36 -21.40 3.13
CA GLU A 29 18.54 -22.03 3.76
C GLU A 29 19.09 -21.35 5.02
N ASP A 30 18.42 -20.29 5.53
CA ASP A 30 18.75 -19.77 6.87
C ASP A 30 17.77 -20.34 7.90
N SER A 31 18.31 -21.11 8.86
CA SER A 31 17.68 -21.99 9.87
C SER A 31 16.66 -21.35 10.84
N SER A 32 16.09 -20.19 10.52
CA SER A 32 14.94 -19.64 11.20
C SER A 32 13.67 -19.98 10.40
N ASN A 33 12.71 -20.67 11.02
CA ASN A 33 11.40 -21.02 10.45
C ASN A 33 10.49 -19.79 10.16
N ARG A 34 11.05 -18.62 9.83
CA ARG A 34 10.30 -17.42 9.46
C ARG A 34 10.33 -17.28 7.94
N GLU A 35 9.16 -17.32 7.32
CA GLU A 35 9.01 -16.96 5.91
C GLU A 35 9.54 -15.52 5.70
N PHE A 36 10.59 -15.40 4.90
CA PHE A 36 11.15 -14.11 4.51
C PHE A 36 10.47 -13.66 3.22
N PHE A 37 9.68 -12.59 3.29
CA PHE A 37 9.11 -11.98 2.10
C PHE A 37 10.06 -10.90 1.59
N ASP A 38 10.33 -10.88 0.29
CA ASP A 38 11.23 -9.86 -0.26
C ASP A 38 10.54 -8.50 -0.32
N ASN A 39 9.29 -8.50 -0.80
CA ASN A 39 8.51 -7.28 -1.02
C ASN A 39 7.04 -7.50 -0.65
N VAL A 40 6.47 -6.57 0.09
CA VAL A 40 5.05 -6.52 0.44
C VAL A 40 4.45 -5.22 -0.09
N TYR A 41 3.40 -5.33 -0.91
CA TYR A 41 2.71 -4.20 -1.50
C TYR A 41 1.32 -4.04 -0.89
N PHE A 42 1.06 -2.87 -0.33
CA PHE A 42 -0.27 -2.43 0.11
C PHE A 42 -0.88 -1.59 -1.02
N VAL A 43 -2.04 -2.01 -1.53
CA VAL A 43 -2.66 -1.39 -2.70
C VAL A 43 -4.04 -0.89 -2.34
N GLU A 44 -4.31 0.37 -2.64
CA GLU A 44 -5.62 1.00 -2.51
C GLU A 44 -6.13 1.47 -3.87
N LEU A 45 -7.35 1.09 -4.21
CA LEU A 45 -8.10 1.58 -5.37
C LEU A 45 -9.03 2.69 -4.89
N LYS A 46 -8.89 3.88 -5.46
CA LYS A 46 -9.75 5.01 -5.11
C LYS A 46 -10.23 5.75 -6.34
N GLY A 47 -11.36 6.44 -6.22
CA GLY A 47 -11.83 7.31 -7.28
C GLY A 47 -10.91 8.52 -7.45
N ARG A 48 -11.19 9.56 -6.66
CA ARG A 48 -10.43 10.83 -6.64
C ARG A 48 -9.77 11.15 -5.31
N ASP A 49 -10.14 10.42 -4.26
CA ASP A 49 -9.85 10.77 -2.86
C ASP A 49 -8.51 10.20 -2.40
N PHE A 50 -7.44 10.81 -2.89
CA PHE A 50 -6.09 10.38 -2.62
C PHE A 50 -5.73 10.40 -1.12
N LEU A 51 -6.16 11.43 -0.38
CA LEU A 51 -5.79 11.55 1.04
C LEU A 51 -6.46 10.49 1.90
N HIS A 52 -7.71 10.14 1.59
CA HIS A 52 -8.36 9.01 2.27
C HIS A 52 -7.65 7.68 1.96
N ALA A 53 -7.20 7.48 0.71
CA ALA A 53 -6.40 6.31 0.37
C ALA A 53 -5.08 6.23 1.17
N VAL A 54 -4.44 7.38 1.40
CA VAL A 54 -3.23 7.48 2.25
C VAL A 54 -3.54 7.10 3.69
N ASP A 55 -4.67 7.52 4.25
CA ASP A 55 -5.09 7.15 5.60
C ASP A 55 -5.33 5.64 5.73
N GLN A 56 -6.06 5.03 4.79
CA GLN A 56 -6.30 3.57 4.75
C GLN A 56 -5.00 2.77 4.67
N LEU A 57 -4.08 3.18 3.79
CA LEU A 57 -2.77 2.53 3.66
C LEU A 57 -1.96 2.68 4.95
N THR A 58 -1.93 3.88 5.52
CA THR A 58 -1.18 4.14 6.77
C THR A 58 -1.72 3.31 7.92
N GLN A 59 -3.04 3.20 8.05
CA GLN A 59 -3.67 2.39 9.09
C GLN A 59 -3.34 0.91 8.90
N THR A 60 -3.50 0.39 7.69
CA THR A 60 -3.21 -1.02 7.38
C THR A 60 -1.74 -1.37 7.61
N ILE A 61 -0.81 -0.53 7.14
CA ILE A 61 0.63 -0.75 7.35
C ILE A 61 0.95 -0.77 8.84
N ASN A 62 0.38 0.13 9.65
CA ASN A 62 0.66 0.14 11.08
C ASN A 62 0.14 -1.11 11.79
N ASP A 63 -0.98 -1.66 11.35
CA ASP A 63 -1.56 -2.88 11.91
C ASP A 63 -0.76 -4.15 11.50
N PHE A 64 -0.13 -4.16 10.32
CA PHE A 64 0.55 -5.36 9.79
C PHE A 64 2.09 -5.35 9.82
N LYS A 65 2.74 -4.18 9.90
CA LYS A 65 4.20 -4.06 9.76
C LYS A 65 5.04 -4.87 10.76
N SER A 66 4.46 -5.29 11.88
CA SER A 66 5.13 -6.17 12.85
C SER A 66 5.03 -7.66 12.52
N GLN A 67 4.12 -8.02 11.61
CA GLN A 67 3.83 -9.40 11.20
C GLN A 67 4.49 -9.78 9.87
N VAL A 68 4.96 -8.78 9.12
CA VAL A 68 5.63 -8.98 7.83
C VAL A 68 7.11 -8.65 7.94
N ASN A 69 7.95 -9.53 7.43
CA ASN A 69 9.37 -9.26 7.17
C ASN A 69 9.52 -8.86 5.70
N GLY A 70 10.37 -7.89 5.39
CA GLY A 70 10.66 -7.49 4.02
C GLY A 70 10.46 -6.00 3.75
N LYS A 71 10.60 -5.62 2.48
CA LYS A 71 10.38 -4.24 2.04
C LYS A 71 8.91 -3.92 1.93
N LEU A 72 8.48 -2.76 2.44
CA LEU A 72 7.07 -2.34 2.39
C LEU A 72 6.85 -1.26 1.33
N PHE A 73 5.93 -1.52 0.41
CA PHE A 73 5.56 -0.63 -0.68
C PHE A 73 4.08 -0.27 -0.59
N ALA A 74 3.74 0.95 -0.99
CA ALA A 74 2.34 1.38 -1.10
C ALA A 74 2.03 1.81 -2.53
N ARG A 75 0.85 1.43 -3.03
CA ARG A 75 0.36 1.77 -4.36
C ARG A 75 -1.05 2.33 -4.26
N ILE A 76 -1.27 3.50 -4.85
CA ILE A 76 -2.61 4.09 -4.97
C ILE A 76 -2.98 4.15 -6.45
N VAL A 77 -4.09 3.50 -6.81
CA VAL A 77 -4.63 3.55 -8.17
C VAL A 77 -5.88 4.42 -8.16
N LEU A 78 -5.82 5.54 -8.85
CA LEU A 78 -6.91 6.51 -8.93
C LEU A 78 -7.71 6.32 -10.23
N SER A 79 -9.01 6.55 -10.22
CA SER A 79 -9.80 6.65 -11.46
C SER A 79 -9.77 8.04 -12.09
N LYS A 80 -9.39 9.08 -11.32
CA LYS A 80 -9.26 10.46 -11.80
C LYS A 80 -8.01 11.12 -11.24
N VAL A 81 -7.42 12.04 -12.01
CA VAL A 81 -6.21 12.79 -11.61
C VAL A 81 -6.53 13.67 -10.40
N SER A 82 -5.86 13.43 -9.27
CA SER A 82 -5.84 14.35 -8.13
C SER A 82 -4.85 15.48 -8.39
N LYS A 83 -5.13 16.70 -7.88
CA LYS A 83 -4.25 17.86 -8.06
C LYS A 83 -2.85 17.59 -7.45
N PRO A 84 -1.76 17.55 -8.24
CA PRO A 84 -0.45 17.08 -7.80
C PRO A 84 0.21 17.89 -6.67
N GLU A 85 -0.10 19.18 -6.59
CA GLU A 85 0.58 20.13 -5.70
C GLU A 85 0.19 19.92 -4.22
N VAL A 86 -1.09 19.64 -3.96
CA VAL A 86 -1.60 19.40 -2.59
C VAL A 86 -1.02 18.10 -2.02
N ILE A 87 -0.74 17.11 -2.87
CA ILE A 87 -0.27 15.78 -2.47
C ILE A 87 1.16 15.81 -1.94
N LYS A 88 2.03 16.67 -2.48
CA LYS A 88 3.47 16.64 -2.16
C LYS A 88 3.79 17.16 -0.77
N VAL A 89 3.01 18.14 -0.29
CA VAL A 89 3.25 18.85 0.97
C VAL A 89 2.38 18.37 2.12
N ASP A 90 1.39 17.53 1.85
CA ASP A 90 0.48 17.03 2.87
C ASP A 90 1.19 16.15 3.91
N ALA A 91 0.98 16.46 5.18
CA ALA A 91 1.65 15.81 6.30
C ALA A 91 1.36 14.29 6.39
N LYS A 92 0.16 13.84 5.99
CA LYS A 92 -0.20 12.41 5.97
C LYS A 92 0.63 11.66 4.94
N VAL A 93 0.82 12.27 3.77
CA VAL A 93 1.64 11.72 2.68
C VAL A 93 3.10 11.63 3.09
N VAL A 94 3.63 12.69 3.71
CA VAL A 94 5.00 12.72 4.23
C VAL A 94 5.20 11.63 5.28
N ARG A 95 4.23 11.46 6.20
CA ARG A 95 4.26 10.40 7.22
C ARG A 95 4.29 9.01 6.60
N LEU A 96 3.41 8.72 5.65
CA LEU A 96 3.37 7.43 4.97
C LEU A 96 4.69 7.14 4.24
N LYS A 97 5.22 8.11 3.49
CA LYS A 97 6.52 7.98 2.82
C LYS A 97 7.67 7.69 3.80
N LYS A 98 7.67 8.34 4.97
CA LYS A 98 8.68 8.09 6.01
C LYS A 98 8.60 6.66 6.53
N ILE A 99 7.40 6.16 6.81
CA ILE A 99 7.19 4.76 7.24
C ILE A 99 7.74 3.81 6.17
N LEU A 100 7.32 3.96 4.92
CA LEU A 100 7.75 3.05 3.83
C LEU A 100 9.28 3.08 3.63
N LYS A 101 9.90 4.26 3.74
CA LYS A 101 11.36 4.41 3.65
C LYS A 101 12.10 3.68 4.77
N GLN A 102 11.56 3.66 6.00
CA GLN A 102 12.15 2.89 7.11
C GLN A 102 12.19 1.39 6.82
N TYR A 103 11.25 0.91 6.01
CA TYR A 103 11.19 -0.47 5.53
C TYR A 103 11.73 -0.62 4.11
N GLY A 104 12.54 0.32 3.61
CA GLY A 104 13.22 0.18 2.31
C GLY A 104 12.33 0.17 1.07
N GLY A 105 11.08 0.65 1.15
CA GLY A 105 10.18 0.79 0.01
C GLY A 105 9.69 2.23 -0.21
N ASN A 106 8.64 2.38 -1.03
CA ASN A 106 8.15 3.69 -1.49
C ASN A 106 6.63 3.73 -1.65
N LEU A 107 6.09 4.95 -1.76
CA LEU A 107 4.72 5.22 -2.20
C LEU A 107 4.74 5.62 -3.68
N GLU A 108 3.95 4.92 -4.49
CA GLU A 108 3.66 5.30 -5.88
C GLU A 108 2.16 5.42 -6.08
N TYR A 109 1.76 6.31 -6.99
CA TYR A 109 0.36 6.48 -7.35
C TYR A 109 0.22 6.85 -8.82
N LYS A 110 -0.84 6.35 -9.44
CA LYS A 110 -1.18 6.64 -10.84
C LYS A 110 -2.69 6.77 -10.99
N SER A 111 -3.13 7.65 -11.87
CA SER A 111 -4.49 7.64 -12.39
C SER A 111 -4.58 6.67 -13.56
N LYS A 112 -5.63 5.85 -13.61
CA LYS A 112 -6.02 5.18 -14.86
C LYS A 112 -6.39 6.26 -15.88
N VAL A 113 -5.60 6.34 -16.95
CA VAL A 113 -5.97 7.09 -18.15
C VAL A 113 -6.51 6.04 -19.12
N TYR A 114 -7.78 6.13 -19.47
CA TYR A 114 -8.34 5.35 -20.56
C TYR A 114 -8.09 6.16 -21.84
N ASP A 115 -7.32 5.63 -22.77
CA ASP A 115 -7.25 6.15 -24.15
C ASP A 115 -8.60 5.88 -24.81
N THR A 116 -9.59 6.73 -24.58
CA THR A 116 -10.87 6.78 -25.31
C THR A 116 -11.66 7.95 -24.76
N ASP A 117 -11.43 9.13 -25.35
CA ASP A 117 -12.39 10.24 -25.46
C ASP A 117 -11.85 11.24 -26.51
N ASN A 118 -11.49 10.73 -27.69
CA ASN A 118 -11.54 11.53 -28.92
C ASN A 118 -12.89 11.21 -29.58
N VAL A 119 -13.94 11.90 -29.15
CA VAL A 119 -15.22 12.00 -29.87
C VAL A 119 -15.56 13.47 -30.01
#